data_AF-A0AAU4VTS9-F1
#
_entry.id   AF-A0AAU4VTS9-F1
#
_cell.length_a   1.000
_cell.length_b   1.000
_cell.length_c   1.000
_cell.angle_alpha   90.00
_cell.angle_beta   90.00
_cell.angle_gamma   90.00
#
_symmetry.space_group_name_H-M   'P 1'
#
loop_
_entity.id
_entity.type
_entity.pdbx_description
1 polymer ?
#
loop_
_entity_poly.entity_id
_entity_poly.type
_entity_poly.pdbx_seq_one_letter_code
_entity_poly.pdbx_strand_id
1 'polypeptide(L)'
;MTHLAPEVVGASGTAHRRTGTGIPDAGPVSSTSATRRPWRSRRRVLAVAEGVVSLTAALGYVLLSRHISVNPIVRLGQVSGLAKLQQYAALIGLPLLGLLLYTAHRGAARRHQLVKRLVCAALAGLATGVIAGGVVVALRGTPHPLGGQEADPGVLIDMANSFLHHEGMSGIYPPAFPALIALWAKIRYNGRGETGFALHDLQIFFTAVAGPMAYLAWRILLRPFWALLIAVPAAVVFLDPIRPYSHIVMIVLLPLLGYWLREMRRAGRRTTKHLLQRGAGLGLVFGALFLWYSGWYIWAAPGAVMAALFFFPWRQGAATAKRAGLYVAVTLASTVVVGAPLLYQMVRLGAENPDRYAFLAVYADPTYVLGWVSDRSGTLTYQTWPAAGELAGQSGFALLLLLGVGFGLGLGLRNVMVRTAAAVLAGAWLARFWFAGRMAHDKAIQLYPRTTWIIMYCLMILAVLGVMAAVNRGSGWIERTLRPAGAASGAVVARVVPRRVVRQLAAGMVCVVALFATMGASWSVNRYMPSSDVDSMGIDAYRAHVIKQRDGSCPRFSPVKDCKDIEKDDWKPGEIQDYIWCAGIVADDWPSVCGMKAPKRVRSRADIERDAQAEKDARKAAAEADKAAGKK
;
A
#
# COMPACT_ATOMS: atom_id res chain seq x y z
N MET A 1 -58.72 -3.13 -6.45
CA MET A 1 -59.31 -3.79 -5.26
C MET A 1 -58.56 -3.27 -4.04
N THR A 2 -58.77 -2.00 -3.66
CA THR A 2 -59.70 -1.53 -2.58
C THR A 2 -59.25 -2.04 -1.21
N HIS A 3 -58.55 -1.22 -0.40
CA HIS A 3 -59.09 -0.42 0.72
C HIS A 3 -59.95 -1.27 1.67
N LEU A 4 -59.65 -1.32 2.98
CA LEU A 4 -60.29 -0.44 3.96
C LEU A 4 -59.46 -0.32 5.26
N ALA A 5 -59.26 0.92 5.69
CA ALA A 5 -58.96 1.31 7.06
C ALA A 5 -60.21 1.17 7.95
N PRO A 6 -60.13 1.59 9.23
CA PRO A 6 -60.94 2.76 9.58
C PRO A 6 -60.11 3.89 10.20
N GLU A 7 -60.37 5.11 9.72
CA GLU A 7 -60.09 6.41 10.34
C GLU A 7 -61.11 6.70 11.47
N VAL A 8 -60.68 7.16 12.65
CA VAL A 8 -60.65 8.56 13.16
C VAL A 8 -62.02 9.25 13.26
N VAL A 9 -62.40 9.71 14.46
CA VAL A 9 -62.94 11.04 14.88
C VAL A 9 -63.00 11.00 16.43
N GLY A 10 -62.69 11.99 17.29
CA GLY A 10 -62.30 13.39 17.19
C GLY A 10 -62.59 14.10 18.53
N ALA A 11 -62.00 15.29 18.70
CA ALA A 11 -62.39 16.43 19.55
C ALA A 11 -62.14 16.46 21.09
N SER A 12 -61.29 17.44 21.42
CA SER A 12 -61.22 18.36 22.57
C SER A 12 -62.38 18.42 23.58
N GLY A 13 -62.04 18.41 24.87
CA GLY A 13 -62.91 18.84 25.97
C GLY A 13 -62.12 19.02 27.28
N THR A 14 -62.28 20.18 27.88
CA THR A 14 -61.58 20.76 29.03
C THR A 14 -61.89 20.13 30.40
N ALA A 15 -60.90 20.23 31.29
CA ALA A 15 -60.99 20.41 32.75
C ALA A 15 -61.96 19.53 33.57
N HIS A 16 -61.41 18.55 34.28
CA HIS A 16 -61.87 18.27 35.65
C HIS A 16 -60.73 17.93 36.61
N ARG A 17 -60.58 18.86 37.56
CA ARG A 17 -59.88 18.80 38.83
C ARG A 17 -60.39 17.60 39.64
N ARG A 18 -59.51 16.68 40.05
CA ARG A 18 -59.75 15.82 41.22
C ARG A 18 -58.48 15.61 42.02
N THR A 19 -58.66 15.85 43.30
CA THR A 19 -57.71 15.94 44.40
C THR A 19 -57.33 14.57 44.94
N GLY A 20 -56.02 14.40 45.22
CA GLY A 20 -55.48 13.75 46.42
C GLY A 20 -55.66 12.24 46.60
N THR A 21 -54.55 11.52 46.51
CA THR A 21 -54.07 10.60 47.57
C THR A 21 -52.57 10.37 47.39
N GLY A 22 -51.84 10.39 48.52
CA GLY A 22 -50.39 10.59 48.59
C GLY A 22 -49.53 9.44 48.07
N ILE A 23 -48.42 9.83 47.44
CA ILE A 23 -47.23 9.00 47.21
C ILE A 23 -46.09 9.67 47.99
N PRO A 24 -45.36 8.94 48.85
CA PRO A 24 -44.28 9.52 49.64
C PRO A 24 -43.10 9.94 48.75
N ASP A 25 -42.52 11.08 49.13
CA ASP A 25 -41.42 11.80 48.49
C ASP A 25 -40.29 10.89 47.96
N ALA A 26 -40.24 10.73 46.64
CA ALA A 26 -39.00 10.44 45.95
C ALA A 26 -38.17 11.73 45.93
N GLY A 27 -37.33 11.89 46.95
CA GLY A 27 -36.38 13.00 47.04
C GLY A 27 -35.55 13.17 45.76
N PRO A 28 -35.04 14.38 45.49
CA PRO A 28 -34.32 14.68 44.27
C PRO A 28 -33.12 13.72 44.17
N VAL A 29 -33.15 12.86 43.17
CA VAL A 29 -32.02 12.01 42.80
C VAL A 29 -30.85 12.95 42.48
N SER A 30 -30.00 13.11 43.48
CA SER A 30 -28.76 13.87 43.41
C SER A 30 -27.99 13.43 42.16
N SER A 31 -27.83 14.37 41.23
CA SER A 31 -27.09 14.22 39.97
C SER A 31 -25.58 14.28 40.19
N THR A 32 -25.10 13.72 41.29
CA THR A 32 -23.70 13.72 41.74
C THR A 32 -23.07 12.36 41.52
N SER A 33 -22.73 12.08 40.27
CA SER A 33 -21.38 11.65 39.90
C SER A 33 -21.34 11.41 38.39
N ALA A 34 -21.10 12.50 37.65
CA ALA A 34 -20.41 12.40 36.38
C ALA A 34 -19.02 11.79 36.68
N THR A 35 -18.96 10.46 36.83
CA THR A 35 -17.73 9.69 36.93
C THR A 35 -16.90 10.10 35.73
N ARG A 36 -15.86 10.91 35.98
CA ARG A 36 -14.92 11.39 34.97
C ARG A 36 -14.44 10.16 34.21
N ARG A 37 -14.99 9.94 33.02
CA ARG A 37 -14.52 8.86 32.13
C ARG A 37 -13.02 9.05 32.01
N PRO A 38 -12.19 8.07 32.41
CA PRO A 38 -10.75 8.24 32.43
C PRO A 38 -10.30 8.67 31.04
N TRP A 39 -9.47 9.72 30.95
CA TRP A 39 -9.07 10.34 29.68
C TRP A 39 -8.54 9.32 28.65
N ARG A 40 -7.92 8.24 29.14
CA ARG A 40 -7.45 7.06 28.39
C ARG A 40 -8.56 6.26 27.67
N SER A 41 -9.84 6.47 27.99
CA SER A 41 -10.99 5.83 27.30
C SER A 41 -11.52 6.64 26.12
N ARG A 42 -10.98 7.86 25.86
CA ARG A 42 -11.40 8.67 24.72
C ARG A 42 -10.88 8.03 23.43
N ARG A 43 -11.78 7.73 22.48
CA ARG A 43 -11.45 7.06 21.20
C ARG A 43 -10.32 7.75 20.42
N ARG A 44 -10.22 9.08 20.51
CA ARG A 44 -9.16 9.86 19.86
C ARG A 44 -7.78 9.59 20.45
N VAL A 45 -7.66 9.52 21.78
CA VAL A 45 -6.38 9.22 22.46
C VAL A 45 -5.85 7.86 22.04
N LEU A 46 -6.72 6.85 21.94
CA LEU A 46 -6.32 5.52 21.48
C LEU A 46 -5.88 5.50 20.02
N ALA A 47 -6.55 6.25 19.14
CA ALA A 47 -6.15 6.34 17.74
C ALA A 47 -4.79 7.05 17.57
N VAL A 48 -4.58 8.12 18.33
CA VAL A 48 -3.28 8.82 18.37
C VAL A 48 -2.19 7.91 18.92
N ALA A 49 -2.46 7.17 20.01
CA ALA A 49 -1.49 6.22 20.56
C ALA A 49 -1.14 5.10 19.57
N GLU A 50 -2.10 4.55 18.83
CA GLU A 50 -1.83 3.60 17.74
C GLU A 50 -0.92 4.24 16.68
N GLY A 51 -1.20 5.48 16.26
CA GLY A 51 -0.37 6.19 15.28
C GLY A 51 1.06 6.44 15.77
N VAL A 52 1.21 6.96 16.98
CA VAL A 52 2.53 7.24 17.59
C VAL A 52 3.32 5.96 17.74
N VAL A 53 2.73 4.88 18.26
CA VAL A 53 3.43 3.58 18.42
C VAL A 53 3.85 3.01 17.07
N SER A 54 2.99 3.08 16.05
CA SER A 54 3.31 2.58 14.72
C SER A 54 4.44 3.36 14.06
N LEU A 55 4.39 4.69 14.11
CA LEU A 55 5.44 5.56 13.55
C LEU A 55 6.76 5.44 14.32
N THR A 56 6.71 5.37 15.65
CA THR A 56 7.91 5.19 16.48
C THR A 56 8.57 3.85 16.20
N ALA A 57 7.77 2.78 16.05
CA ALA A 57 8.29 1.47 15.69
C ALA A 57 8.94 1.48 14.30
N ALA A 58 8.33 2.12 13.31
CA ALA A 58 8.89 2.22 11.97
C ALA A 58 10.19 3.04 11.92
N LEU A 59 10.13 4.30 12.37
CA LEU A 59 11.26 5.25 12.28
C LEU A 59 12.37 4.90 13.28
N GLY A 60 12.02 4.48 14.49
CA GLY A 60 12.99 4.02 15.48
C GLY A 60 13.79 2.80 14.99
N TYR A 61 13.15 1.90 14.25
CA TYR A 61 13.82 0.76 13.64
C TYR A 61 14.79 1.18 12.51
N VAL A 62 14.38 2.14 11.67
CA VAL A 62 15.27 2.71 10.64
C VAL A 62 16.50 3.35 11.28
N LEU A 63 16.32 4.12 12.35
CA LEU A 63 17.42 4.73 13.09
C LEU A 63 18.36 3.66 13.67
N LEU A 64 17.81 2.61 14.28
CA LEU A 64 18.60 1.49 14.79
C LEU A 64 19.41 0.79 13.68
N SER A 65 18.84 0.69 12.47
CA SER A 65 19.49 0.03 11.33
C SER A 65 20.71 0.80 10.80
N ARG A 66 20.84 2.10 11.09
CA ARG A 66 22.03 2.90 10.73
C ARG A 66 23.31 2.40 11.41
N HIS A 67 23.18 1.70 12.54
CA HIS A 67 24.31 1.13 13.27
C HIS A 67 24.83 -0.20 12.68
N ILE A 68 24.19 -0.74 11.64
CA ILE A 68 24.64 -1.98 10.99
C ILE A 68 25.83 -1.69 10.08
N SER A 69 27.02 -2.13 10.48
CA SER A 69 28.25 -1.95 9.70
C SER A 69 28.61 -3.19 8.91
N VAL A 70 28.31 -3.17 7.61
CA VAL A 70 28.67 -4.21 6.64
C VAL A 70 29.06 -3.57 5.31
N ASN A 71 29.81 -4.29 4.48
CA ASN A 71 29.98 -3.93 3.06
C ASN A 71 28.77 -4.44 2.27
N PRO A 72 27.90 -3.56 1.72
CA PRO A 72 26.68 -3.99 1.05
C PRO A 72 26.92 -4.53 -0.37
N ILE A 73 28.09 -4.31 -0.98
CA ILE A 73 28.41 -4.85 -2.31
C ILE A 73 28.73 -6.34 -2.24
N VAL A 74 29.44 -6.77 -1.19
CA VAL A 74 29.85 -8.17 -1.06
C VAL A 74 28.69 -9.00 -0.53
N ARG A 75 28.39 -10.13 -1.18
CA ARG A 75 27.26 -11.01 -0.81
C ARG A 75 27.28 -11.44 0.65
N LEU A 76 28.45 -11.75 1.21
CA LEU A 76 28.60 -12.09 2.63
C LEU A 76 28.19 -10.93 3.55
N GLY A 77 28.53 -9.69 3.18
CA GLY A 77 28.13 -8.49 3.90
C GLY A 77 26.63 -8.23 3.80
N GLN A 78 26.02 -8.47 2.64
CA GLN A 78 24.57 -8.41 2.46
C GLN A 78 23.83 -9.39 3.38
N VAL A 79 24.25 -10.67 3.39
CA VAL A 79 23.66 -11.70 4.26
C VAL A 79 23.84 -11.35 5.73
N SER A 80 25.03 -10.85 6.11
CA SER A 80 25.30 -10.40 7.49
C SER A 80 24.41 -9.22 7.89
N GLY A 81 24.19 -8.26 6.98
CA GLY A 81 23.29 -7.13 7.19
C GLY A 81 21.83 -7.55 7.34
N LEU A 82 21.35 -8.46 6.49
CA LEU A 82 20.02 -9.07 6.58
C LEU A 82 19.82 -9.81 7.90
N ALA A 83 20.80 -10.62 8.31
CA ALA A 83 20.76 -11.32 9.59
C ALA A 83 20.72 -10.34 10.77
N LYS A 84 21.50 -9.25 10.71
CA LYS A 84 21.51 -8.22 11.76
C LYS A 84 20.19 -7.47 11.86
N LEU A 85 19.53 -7.18 10.73
CA LEU A 85 18.16 -6.66 10.71
C LEU A 85 17.23 -7.66 11.43
N GLN A 86 17.21 -8.94 11.05
CA GLN A 86 16.33 -9.91 11.71
C GLN A 86 16.64 -10.06 13.22
N GLN A 87 17.90 -9.95 13.63
CA GLN A 87 18.27 -9.91 15.04
C GLN A 87 17.61 -8.71 15.76
N TYR A 88 17.69 -7.51 15.20
CA TYR A 88 17.03 -6.32 15.78
C TYR A 88 15.51 -6.46 15.80
N ALA A 89 14.92 -7.01 14.73
CA ALA A 89 13.48 -7.28 14.68
C ALA A 89 13.06 -8.27 15.79
N ALA A 90 13.85 -9.31 16.05
CA ALA A 90 13.60 -10.26 17.13
C ALA A 90 13.75 -9.61 18.51
N LEU A 91 14.80 -8.82 18.73
CA LEU A 91 15.04 -8.13 20.01
C LEU A 91 13.92 -7.16 20.39
N ILE A 92 13.29 -6.51 19.41
CA ILE A 92 12.15 -5.60 19.65
C ILE A 92 10.82 -6.35 19.64
N GLY A 93 10.64 -7.27 18.69
CA GLY A 93 9.38 -7.97 18.44
C GLY A 93 9.05 -9.01 19.51
N LEU A 94 10.01 -9.82 19.96
CA LEU A 94 9.75 -10.88 20.93
C LEU A 94 9.23 -10.34 22.28
N PRO A 95 9.76 -9.25 22.86
CA PRO A 95 9.16 -8.63 24.05
C PRO A 95 7.71 -8.17 23.83
N LEU A 96 7.39 -7.58 22.67
CA LEU A 96 6.02 -7.15 22.34
C LEU A 96 5.06 -8.33 22.25
N LEU A 97 5.48 -9.42 21.60
CA LEU A 97 4.69 -10.65 21.48
C LEU A 97 4.56 -11.37 22.82
N GLY A 98 5.63 -11.42 23.62
CA GLY A 98 5.62 -11.95 24.98
C GLY A 98 4.62 -11.22 25.87
N LEU A 99 4.61 -9.88 25.82
CA LEU A 99 3.62 -9.07 26.53
C LEU A 99 2.18 -9.33 26.04
N LEU A 100 1.98 -9.52 24.74
CA LEU A 100 0.68 -9.85 24.17
C LEU A 100 0.16 -11.21 24.67
N LEU A 101 1.01 -12.23 24.64
CA LEU A 101 0.70 -13.59 25.10
C LEU A 101 0.46 -13.63 26.61
N TYR A 102 1.32 -12.96 27.39
CA TYR A 102 1.17 -12.84 28.83
C TYR A 102 -0.18 -12.20 29.20
N THR A 103 -0.54 -11.08 28.57
CA THR A 103 -1.83 -10.44 28.84
C THR A 103 -3.03 -11.22 28.31
N ALA A 104 -2.86 -12.05 27.28
CA ALA A 104 -3.90 -12.97 26.82
C ALA A 104 -4.13 -14.10 27.84
N HIS A 105 -3.06 -14.62 28.45
CA HIS A 105 -3.12 -15.74 29.38
C HIS A 105 -3.52 -15.36 30.81
N ARG A 106 -2.91 -14.29 31.36
CA ARG A 106 -3.07 -13.84 32.77
C ARG A 106 -3.74 -12.46 32.90
N GLY A 107 -3.83 -11.68 31.83
CA GLY A 107 -4.27 -10.29 31.89
C GLY A 107 -5.79 -10.09 31.95
N ALA A 108 -6.19 -8.98 32.57
CA ALA A 108 -7.56 -8.47 32.49
C ALA A 108 -7.94 -8.17 31.02
N ALA A 109 -9.21 -8.42 30.66
CA ALA A 109 -9.67 -8.29 29.27
C ALA A 109 -9.46 -6.88 28.68
N ARG A 110 -9.64 -5.82 29.48
CA ARG A 110 -9.39 -4.43 29.06
C ARG A 110 -7.92 -4.18 28.76
N ARG A 111 -7.00 -4.68 29.61
CA ARG A 111 -5.56 -4.56 29.42
C ARG A 111 -5.11 -5.28 28.16
N HIS A 112 -5.55 -6.52 27.95
CA HIS A 112 -5.25 -7.28 26.75
C HIS A 112 -5.76 -6.59 25.47
N GLN A 113 -6.96 -6.00 25.49
CA GLN A 113 -7.48 -5.26 24.33
C GLN A 113 -6.63 -4.03 23.98
N LEU A 114 -6.10 -3.33 24.98
CA LEU A 114 -5.18 -2.21 24.79
C LEU A 114 -3.83 -2.70 24.24
N VAL A 115 -3.23 -3.70 24.89
CA VAL A 115 -1.94 -4.27 24.46
C VAL A 115 -2.04 -4.78 23.03
N LYS A 116 -3.09 -5.54 22.69
CA LYS A 116 -3.31 -5.99 21.31
C LYS A 116 -3.38 -4.85 20.30
N ARG A 117 -4.04 -3.74 20.62
CA ARG A 117 -4.10 -2.56 19.73
C ARG A 117 -2.70 -2.01 19.46
N LEU A 118 -1.93 -1.79 20.51
CA LEU A 118 -0.60 -1.19 20.42
C LEU A 118 0.40 -2.15 19.77
N VAL A 119 0.34 -3.45 20.07
CA VAL A 119 1.19 -4.47 19.42
C VAL A 119 0.84 -4.59 17.94
N CYS A 120 -0.44 -4.60 17.54
CA CYS A 120 -0.79 -4.55 16.11
C CYS A 120 -0.23 -3.29 15.45
N ALA A 121 -0.37 -2.12 16.08
CA ALA A 121 0.18 -0.87 15.54
C ALA A 121 1.72 -0.92 15.41
N ALA A 122 2.41 -1.44 16.42
CA ALA A 122 3.86 -1.60 16.42
C ALA A 122 4.32 -2.57 15.32
N LEU A 123 3.66 -3.73 15.17
CA LEU A 123 3.98 -4.70 14.13
C LEU A 123 3.76 -4.15 12.71
N ALA A 124 2.71 -3.34 12.50
CA ALA A 124 2.52 -2.65 11.24
C ALA A 124 3.68 -1.68 10.93
N GLY A 125 4.20 -1.00 11.95
CA GLY A 125 5.37 -0.13 11.84
C GLY A 125 6.67 -0.90 11.59
N LEU A 126 6.91 -1.96 12.36
CA LEU A 126 8.11 -2.79 12.25
C LEU A 126 8.21 -3.47 10.88
N ALA A 127 7.09 -3.95 10.31
CA ALA A 127 7.10 -4.64 9.02
C ALA A 127 7.76 -3.79 7.92
N THR A 128 7.37 -2.52 7.80
CA THR A 128 7.95 -1.60 6.81
C THR A 128 9.20 -0.89 7.30
N GLY A 129 9.37 -0.73 8.62
CA GLY A 129 10.62 -0.28 9.23
C GLY A 129 11.79 -1.22 8.93
N VAL A 130 11.57 -2.54 8.94
CA VAL A 130 12.58 -3.55 8.52
C VAL A 130 12.94 -3.38 7.06
N ILE A 131 11.95 -3.16 6.18
CA ILE A 131 12.20 -2.94 4.75
C ILE A 131 13.04 -1.66 4.54
N ALA A 132 12.65 -0.55 5.16
CA ALA A 132 13.38 0.71 5.10
C ALA A 132 14.79 0.62 5.73
N GLY A 133 14.94 -0.11 6.84
CA GLY A 133 16.24 -0.42 7.44
C GLY A 133 17.11 -1.26 6.50
N GLY A 134 16.50 -2.15 5.72
CA GLY A 134 17.14 -2.86 4.62
C GLY A 134 17.69 -1.95 3.52
N VAL A 135 16.92 -0.94 3.11
CA VAL A 135 17.37 0.09 2.17
C VAL A 135 18.56 0.87 2.73
N VAL A 136 18.52 1.24 4.02
CA VAL A 136 19.65 1.89 4.70
C VAL A 136 20.91 1.02 4.66
N VAL A 137 20.77 -0.30 4.81
CA VAL A 137 21.90 -1.23 4.69
C VAL A 137 22.39 -1.31 3.25
N ALA A 138 21.48 -1.45 2.27
CA ALA A 138 21.82 -1.56 0.85
C ALA A 138 22.54 -0.32 0.31
N LEU A 139 22.13 0.87 0.76
CA LEU A 139 22.71 2.17 0.38
C LEU A 139 23.82 2.63 1.33
N ARG A 140 24.30 1.76 2.23
CA ARG A 140 25.30 2.17 3.23
C ARG A 140 26.56 2.67 2.57
N GLY A 141 26.95 3.91 2.87
CA GLY A 141 28.18 4.52 2.37
C GLY A 141 28.02 5.30 1.07
N THR A 142 26.79 5.42 0.55
CA THR A 142 26.44 6.34 -0.54
C THR A 142 25.28 7.26 -0.10
N PRO A 143 25.28 8.55 -0.48
CA PRO A 143 24.15 9.45 -0.28
C PRO A 143 23.08 9.36 -1.38
N HIS A 144 23.30 8.55 -2.42
CA HIS A 144 22.43 8.44 -3.58
C HIS A 144 21.25 7.49 -3.35
N PRO A 145 20.08 7.75 -3.96
CA PRO A 145 18.88 6.94 -3.76
C PRO A 145 18.99 5.58 -4.45
N LEU A 146 18.06 4.67 -4.16
CA LEU A 146 17.86 3.49 -5.00
C LEU A 146 17.61 3.95 -6.45
N GLY A 147 18.36 3.36 -7.38
CA GLY A 147 18.38 3.69 -8.81
C GLY A 147 19.45 4.72 -9.18
N GLY A 148 20.08 5.36 -8.20
CA GLY A 148 21.07 6.41 -8.42
C GLY A 148 20.44 7.60 -9.16
N GLN A 149 20.96 7.89 -10.35
CA GLN A 149 20.46 8.94 -11.24
C GLN A 149 19.86 8.36 -12.52
N GLU A 150 19.67 7.04 -12.60
CA GLU A 150 19.09 6.38 -13.78
C GLU A 150 17.62 6.01 -13.56
N ALA A 151 16.91 5.70 -14.64
CA ALA A 151 15.51 5.26 -14.65
C ALA A 151 14.56 6.26 -13.92
N ASP A 152 13.48 5.76 -13.31
CA ASP A 152 12.48 6.59 -12.63
C ASP A 152 13.06 7.55 -11.56
N PRO A 153 14.05 7.15 -10.73
CA PRO A 153 14.72 8.08 -9.82
C PRO A 153 15.39 9.25 -10.52
N GLY A 154 16.08 9.03 -11.64
CA GLY A 154 16.66 10.10 -12.47
C GLY A 154 15.60 11.09 -12.93
N VAL A 155 14.50 10.58 -13.50
CA VAL A 155 13.37 11.43 -13.92
C VAL A 155 12.80 12.26 -12.78
N LEU A 156 12.69 11.69 -11.57
CA LEU A 156 12.22 12.41 -10.38
C LEU A 156 13.21 13.48 -9.89
N ILE A 157 14.52 13.20 -9.99
CA ILE A 157 15.61 14.13 -9.68
C ILE A 157 15.56 15.31 -10.63
N ASP A 158 15.44 15.07 -11.92
CA ASP A 158 15.36 16.09 -12.96
C ASP A 158 14.10 16.95 -12.78
N MET A 159 12.95 16.32 -12.50
CA MET A 159 11.69 17.03 -12.24
C MET A 159 11.81 17.94 -11.00
N ALA A 160 12.51 17.47 -9.96
CA ALA A 160 12.78 18.27 -8.78
C ALA A 160 13.75 19.42 -9.06
N ASN A 161 14.74 19.23 -9.94
CA ASN A 161 15.63 20.30 -10.40
C ASN A 161 14.85 21.40 -11.12
N SER A 162 13.93 21.04 -12.03
CA SER A 162 13.09 22.01 -12.75
C SER A 162 12.22 22.87 -11.80
N PHE A 163 11.75 22.31 -10.68
CA PHE A 163 11.09 23.09 -9.63
C PHE A 163 12.03 24.10 -8.95
N LEU A 164 13.29 23.70 -8.70
CA LEU A 164 14.29 24.58 -8.11
C LEU A 164 14.72 25.69 -9.07
N HIS A 165 14.63 25.47 -10.38
CA HIS A 165 14.92 26.46 -11.42
C HIS A 165 13.69 27.29 -11.85
N HIS A 166 12.54 27.14 -11.20
CA HIS A 166 11.29 27.84 -11.53
C HIS A 166 10.75 27.56 -12.95
N GLU A 167 11.22 26.50 -13.60
CA GLU A 167 10.74 26.07 -14.92
C GLU A 167 9.40 25.31 -14.83
N GLY A 168 9.05 24.87 -13.62
CA GLY A 168 7.86 24.05 -13.37
C GLY A 168 8.05 22.63 -13.89
N MET A 169 6.96 21.89 -14.07
CA MET A 169 6.98 20.63 -14.81
C MET A 169 5.98 20.72 -15.95
N SER A 170 6.43 20.47 -17.19
CA SER A 170 5.49 20.25 -18.29
C SER A 170 4.87 18.85 -18.21
N GLY A 171 3.63 18.69 -18.68
CA GLY A 171 3.00 17.38 -18.84
C GLY A 171 2.07 16.93 -17.70
N ILE A 172 1.78 15.64 -17.71
CA ILE A 172 0.69 15.00 -16.95
C ILE A 172 1.14 14.33 -15.64
N TYR A 173 2.39 14.54 -15.23
CA TYR A 173 2.95 13.87 -14.05
C TYR A 173 2.45 14.50 -12.74
N PRO A 174 2.08 13.71 -11.71
CA PRO A 174 1.61 14.24 -10.42
C PRO A 174 2.69 15.07 -9.70
N PRO A 175 2.40 16.33 -9.33
CA PRO A 175 3.48 17.24 -8.98
C PRO A 175 3.96 17.19 -7.53
N ALA A 176 3.17 16.63 -6.61
CA ALA A 176 3.44 16.82 -5.19
C ALA A 176 4.71 16.11 -4.70
N PHE A 177 5.04 14.93 -5.26
CA PHE A 177 6.25 14.20 -4.83
C PHE A 177 7.54 14.85 -5.34
N PRO A 178 7.70 15.20 -6.64
CA PRO A 178 8.86 15.97 -7.10
C PRO A 178 9.00 17.33 -6.40
N ALA A 179 7.88 18.05 -6.16
CA ALA A 179 7.91 19.30 -5.41
C ALA A 179 8.39 19.10 -3.95
N LEU A 180 8.05 17.97 -3.31
CA LEU A 180 8.56 17.64 -1.99
C LEU A 180 10.07 17.33 -2.01
N ILE A 181 10.56 16.64 -3.04
CA ILE A 181 12.00 16.39 -3.23
C ILE A 181 12.74 17.74 -3.34
N ALA A 182 12.24 18.65 -4.18
CA ALA A 182 12.81 19.99 -4.34
C ALA A 182 12.81 20.79 -3.02
N LEU A 183 11.69 20.79 -2.28
CA LEU A 183 11.58 21.44 -0.98
C LEU A 183 12.57 20.86 0.02
N TRP A 184 12.68 19.53 0.10
CA TRP A 184 13.58 18.86 1.03
C TRP A 184 15.05 19.10 0.68
N ALA A 185 15.40 19.09 -0.61
CA ALA A 185 16.73 19.45 -1.09
C ALA A 185 17.12 20.88 -0.69
N LYS A 186 16.19 21.83 -0.85
CA LYS A 186 16.40 23.23 -0.46
C LYS A 186 16.62 23.40 1.05
N ILE A 187 15.84 22.70 1.88
CA ILE A 187 15.92 22.82 3.35
C ILE A 187 17.17 22.13 3.90
N ARG A 188 17.50 20.93 3.42
CA ARG A 188 18.49 20.05 4.07
C ARG A 188 19.86 20.06 3.40
N TYR A 189 19.89 20.29 2.10
CA TYR A 189 21.02 19.95 1.24
C TYR A 189 21.56 21.12 0.40
N ASN A 190 21.13 22.36 0.68
CA ASN A 190 21.49 23.59 -0.02
C ASN A 190 20.99 23.69 -1.48
N GLY A 191 19.97 22.90 -1.84
CA GLY A 191 19.28 23.04 -3.13
C GLY A 191 19.95 22.30 -4.29
N ARG A 192 20.41 23.05 -5.29
CA ARG A 192 20.72 22.57 -6.66
C ARG A 192 21.72 21.41 -6.70
N GLY A 193 21.41 20.39 -7.52
CA GLY A 193 22.29 19.23 -7.75
C GLY A 193 22.30 18.20 -6.62
N GLU A 194 21.43 18.38 -5.61
CA GLU A 194 21.36 17.56 -4.40
C GLU A 194 19.98 16.95 -4.19
N THR A 195 19.13 17.05 -5.20
CA THR A 195 17.78 16.45 -5.26
C THR A 195 17.83 14.93 -5.16
N GLY A 196 18.90 14.29 -5.64
CA GLY A 196 19.17 12.86 -5.40
C GLY A 196 19.28 12.51 -3.92
N PHE A 197 19.98 13.32 -3.12
CA PHE A 197 20.14 13.07 -1.68
C PHE A 197 18.82 13.29 -0.93
N ALA A 198 18.04 14.25 -1.40
CA ALA A 198 16.69 14.43 -0.90
C ALA A 198 15.79 13.23 -1.22
N LEU A 199 15.87 12.69 -2.44
CA LEU A 199 15.15 11.49 -2.83
C LEU A 199 15.58 10.27 -2.00
N HIS A 200 16.87 10.13 -1.68
CA HIS A 200 17.39 9.07 -0.79
C HIS A 200 16.67 9.08 0.56
N ASP A 201 16.59 10.25 1.21
CA ASP A 201 15.91 10.39 2.50
C ASP A 201 14.42 10.08 2.39
N LEU A 202 13.76 10.60 1.36
CA LEU A 202 12.32 10.44 1.17
C LEU A 202 11.96 9.00 0.81
N GLN A 203 12.76 8.29 0.02
CA GLN A 203 12.59 6.85 -0.24
C GLN A 203 12.63 6.04 1.06
N ILE A 204 13.62 6.27 1.92
CA ILE A 204 13.74 5.59 3.21
C ILE A 204 12.55 5.95 4.12
N PHE A 205 12.22 7.24 4.22
CA PHE A 205 11.14 7.72 5.08
C PHE A 205 9.77 7.16 4.66
N PHE A 206 9.41 7.28 3.38
CA PHE A 206 8.11 6.82 2.88
C PHE A 206 7.99 5.30 2.87
N THR A 207 9.09 4.58 2.59
CA THR A 207 9.16 3.14 2.81
C THR A 207 8.83 2.80 4.25
N ALA A 208 9.43 3.48 5.24
CA ALA A 208 9.19 3.21 6.65
C ALA A 208 7.74 3.47 7.06
N VAL A 209 7.14 4.60 6.64
CA VAL A 209 5.80 5.00 7.08
C VAL A 209 4.65 4.34 6.31
N ALA A 210 4.94 3.58 5.25
CA ALA A 210 3.91 2.89 4.46
C ALA A 210 3.04 1.94 5.30
N GLY A 211 3.64 1.13 6.19
CA GLY A 211 2.93 0.22 7.10
C GLY A 211 2.03 0.96 8.10
N PRO A 212 2.53 1.99 8.80
CA PRO A 212 1.71 2.87 9.63
C PRO A 212 0.53 3.51 8.87
N MET A 213 0.75 4.05 7.68
CA MET A 213 -0.31 4.66 6.86
C MET A 213 -1.38 3.63 6.47
N ALA A 214 -0.95 2.46 5.99
CA ALA A 214 -1.83 1.35 5.63
C ALA A 214 -2.69 0.90 6.82
N TYR A 215 -2.05 0.66 7.96
CA TYR A 215 -2.74 0.23 9.19
C TYR A 215 -3.76 1.26 9.63
N LEU A 216 -3.37 2.53 9.75
CA LEU A 216 -4.27 3.59 10.21
C LEU A 216 -5.45 3.82 9.25
N ALA A 217 -5.23 3.73 7.93
CA ALA A 217 -6.30 3.80 6.94
C ALA A 217 -7.31 2.66 7.14
N TRP A 218 -6.84 1.42 7.32
CA TRP A 218 -7.70 0.29 7.62
C TRP A 218 -8.40 0.38 8.97
N ARG A 219 -7.79 1.03 9.97
CA ARG A 219 -8.39 1.23 11.30
C ARG A 219 -9.64 2.12 11.28
N ILE A 220 -9.88 2.87 10.21
CA ILE A 220 -11.14 3.61 9.97
C ILE A 220 -12.32 2.64 9.77
N LEU A 221 -12.07 1.46 9.20
CA LEU A 221 -13.07 0.46 8.86
C LEU A 221 -13.05 -0.77 9.77
N LEU A 222 -11.88 -1.21 10.20
CA LEU A 222 -11.64 -2.53 10.78
C LEU A 222 -11.08 -2.46 12.20
N ARG A 223 -11.24 -3.55 12.95
CA ARG A 223 -10.62 -3.74 14.27
C ARG A 223 -9.10 -4.00 14.10
N PRO A 224 -8.28 -3.78 15.14
CA PRO A 224 -6.82 -3.84 15.08
C PRO A 224 -6.24 -5.05 14.36
N PHE A 225 -6.65 -6.26 14.76
CA PHE A 225 -6.17 -7.50 14.15
C PHE A 225 -6.48 -7.59 12.66
N TRP A 226 -7.72 -7.30 12.26
CA TRP A 226 -8.12 -7.35 10.84
C TRP A 226 -7.48 -6.23 10.02
N ALA A 227 -7.24 -5.06 10.61
CA ALA A 227 -6.49 -3.99 9.96
C ALA A 227 -5.04 -4.41 9.72
N LEU A 228 -4.38 -5.02 10.72
CA LEU A 228 -3.04 -5.57 10.61
C LEU A 228 -2.94 -6.65 9.52
N LEU A 229 -3.89 -7.57 9.50
CA LEU A 229 -3.91 -8.71 8.58
C LEU A 229 -4.05 -8.31 7.10
N ILE A 230 -4.59 -7.12 6.81
CA ILE A 230 -4.58 -6.55 5.46
C ILE A 230 -3.33 -5.68 5.27
N ALA A 231 -3.05 -4.78 6.21
CA ALA A 231 -2.02 -3.76 6.07
C ALA A 231 -0.61 -4.34 5.92
N VAL A 232 -0.24 -5.35 6.72
CA VAL A 232 1.12 -5.91 6.70
C VAL A 232 1.39 -6.68 5.41
N PRO A 233 0.56 -7.66 5.01
CA PRO A 233 0.78 -8.34 3.73
C PRO A 233 0.76 -7.38 2.55
N ALA A 234 -0.17 -6.42 2.51
CA ALA A 234 -0.21 -5.44 1.44
C ALA A 234 1.05 -4.57 1.41
N ALA A 235 1.52 -4.08 2.55
CA ALA A 235 2.73 -3.27 2.60
C ALA A 235 3.97 -4.10 2.26
N VAL A 236 4.11 -5.33 2.72
CA VAL A 236 5.29 -6.16 2.43
C VAL A 236 5.36 -6.58 0.95
N VAL A 237 4.20 -6.91 0.35
CA VAL A 237 4.13 -7.39 -1.03
C VAL A 237 4.23 -6.24 -2.01
N PHE A 238 3.43 -5.18 -1.82
CA PHE A 238 3.32 -4.11 -2.82
C PHE A 238 4.32 -2.98 -2.63
N LEU A 239 4.98 -2.83 -1.49
CA LEU A 239 5.91 -1.72 -1.32
C LEU A 239 7.15 -1.92 -2.19
N ASP A 240 7.32 -1.01 -3.14
CA ASP A 240 8.53 -0.86 -3.95
C ASP A 240 9.35 0.32 -3.40
N PRO A 241 10.47 0.09 -2.68
CA PRO A 241 11.23 1.15 -2.03
C PRO A 241 11.89 2.15 -2.98
N ILE A 242 12.03 1.83 -4.27
CA ILE A 242 12.48 2.80 -5.28
C ILE A 242 11.42 3.88 -5.54
N ARG A 243 10.13 3.52 -5.42
CA ARG A 243 8.97 4.38 -5.72
C ARG A 243 7.87 4.20 -4.66
N PRO A 244 8.16 4.51 -3.38
CA PRO A 244 7.20 4.27 -2.31
C PRO A 244 5.97 5.18 -2.43
N TYR A 245 6.14 6.36 -3.03
CA TYR A 245 5.09 7.38 -3.19
C TYR A 245 3.86 6.86 -3.96
N SER A 246 4.05 6.05 -5.00
CA SER A 246 2.94 5.53 -5.80
C SER A 246 2.14 4.49 -5.01
N HIS A 247 2.81 3.50 -4.44
CA HIS A 247 2.20 2.36 -3.73
C HIS A 247 1.45 2.75 -2.47
N ILE A 248 1.97 3.75 -1.73
CA ILE A 248 1.28 4.30 -0.56
C ILE A 248 -0.12 4.78 -0.92
N VAL A 249 -0.28 5.46 -2.06
CA VAL A 249 -1.59 5.93 -2.51
C VAL A 249 -2.52 4.75 -2.77
N MET A 250 -2.08 3.69 -3.46
CA MET A 250 -2.90 2.49 -3.67
C MET A 250 -3.40 1.89 -2.35
N ILE A 251 -2.47 1.67 -1.41
CA ILE A 251 -2.75 0.98 -0.15
C ILE A 251 -3.76 1.77 0.70
N VAL A 252 -3.68 3.10 0.66
CA VAL A 252 -4.56 4.01 1.41
C VAL A 252 -5.87 4.31 0.67
N LEU A 253 -5.88 4.33 -0.67
CA LEU A 253 -7.04 4.71 -1.48
C LEU A 253 -8.25 3.80 -1.24
N LEU A 254 -8.08 2.47 -1.28
CA LEU A 254 -9.20 1.52 -1.13
C LEU A 254 -9.94 1.63 0.21
N PRO A 255 -9.28 1.64 1.39
CA PRO A 255 -9.99 1.83 2.65
C PRO A 255 -10.64 3.22 2.76
N LEU A 256 -10.07 4.26 2.14
CA LEU A 256 -10.72 5.58 2.06
C LEU A 256 -11.98 5.56 1.19
N LEU A 257 -11.95 4.89 0.03
CA LEU A 257 -13.14 4.69 -0.83
C LEU A 257 -14.23 3.91 -0.09
N GLY A 258 -13.86 2.83 0.61
CA GLY A 258 -14.80 2.06 1.43
C GLY A 258 -15.41 2.90 2.57
N TYR A 259 -14.62 3.79 3.18
CA TYR A 259 -15.11 4.72 4.18
C TYR A 259 -16.04 5.78 3.58
N TRP A 260 -15.68 6.34 2.43
CA TRP A 260 -16.49 7.33 1.71
C TRP A 260 -17.86 6.77 1.35
N LEU A 261 -17.92 5.57 0.75
CA LEU A 261 -19.17 4.87 0.43
C LEU A 261 -20.00 4.54 1.68
N ARG A 262 -19.34 4.17 2.79
CA ARG A 262 -20.01 3.89 4.07
C ARG A 262 -20.69 5.13 4.64
N GLU A 263 -20.05 6.30 4.53
CA GLU A 263 -20.62 7.56 5.01
C GLU A 263 -21.72 8.09 4.08
N MET A 264 -21.56 7.94 2.76
CA MET A 264 -22.62 8.25 1.80
C MET A 264 -23.91 7.47 2.11
N ARG A 265 -23.81 6.16 2.36
CA ARG A 265 -24.96 5.32 2.75
C ARG A 265 -25.61 5.73 4.09
N ARG A 266 -24.88 6.47 4.93
CA ARG A 266 -25.33 6.93 6.25
C ARG A 266 -25.74 8.41 6.26
N ALA A 267 -25.77 9.07 5.11
CA ALA A 267 -25.98 10.51 5.03
C ALA A 267 -27.28 10.98 5.70
N GLY A 268 -28.37 10.22 5.59
CA GLY A 268 -29.65 10.56 6.22
C GLY A 268 -29.59 10.67 7.74
N ARG A 269 -28.69 9.93 8.40
CA ARG A 269 -28.53 9.91 9.87
C ARG A 269 -27.57 10.98 10.41
N ARG A 270 -27.02 11.82 9.54
CA ARG A 270 -26.03 12.84 9.90
C ARG A 270 -26.62 14.23 9.70
N THR A 271 -26.19 15.15 10.54
CA THR A 271 -26.43 16.57 10.36
C THR A 271 -25.68 17.08 9.12
N THR A 272 -26.22 18.08 8.43
CA THR A 272 -25.58 18.73 7.27
C THR A 272 -24.16 19.19 7.57
N LYS A 273 -23.91 19.86 8.72
CA LYS A 273 -22.57 20.31 9.14
C LYS A 273 -21.53 19.17 9.13
N HIS A 274 -21.89 18.01 9.68
CA HIS A 274 -21.00 16.84 9.68
C HIS A 274 -20.78 16.26 8.28
N LEU A 275 -21.76 16.34 7.39
CA LEU A 275 -21.60 15.90 6.00
C LEU A 275 -20.66 16.83 5.24
N LEU A 276 -20.82 18.15 5.39
CA LEU A 276 -19.91 19.14 4.79
C LEU A 276 -18.48 18.93 5.28
N GLN A 277 -18.26 18.83 6.60
CA GLN A 277 -16.92 18.63 7.16
C GLN A 277 -16.27 17.32 6.72
N ARG A 278 -17.04 16.21 6.67
CA ARG A 278 -16.50 14.91 6.24
C ARG A 278 -16.26 14.85 4.74
N GLY A 279 -17.17 15.41 3.95
CA GLY A 279 -17.03 15.50 2.50
C GLY A 279 -15.83 16.34 2.13
N ALA A 280 -15.70 17.55 2.71
CA ALA A 280 -14.55 18.41 2.50
C ALA A 280 -13.25 17.75 2.95
N GLY A 281 -13.21 17.18 4.16
CA GLY A 281 -12.02 16.50 4.67
C GLY A 281 -11.58 15.32 3.80
N LEU A 282 -12.51 14.50 3.31
CA LEU A 282 -12.19 13.41 2.39
C LEU A 282 -11.78 13.92 1.01
N GLY A 283 -12.44 14.96 0.51
CA GLY A 283 -12.11 15.55 -0.79
C GLY A 283 -10.72 16.18 -0.80
N LEU A 284 -10.33 16.87 0.27
CA LEU A 284 -8.96 17.38 0.45
C LEU A 284 -7.92 16.24 0.44
N VAL A 285 -8.22 15.13 1.14
CA VAL A 285 -7.33 13.95 1.16
C VAL A 285 -7.25 13.29 -0.21
N PHE A 286 -8.38 13.11 -0.92
CA PHE A 286 -8.35 12.56 -2.27
C PHE A 286 -7.61 13.48 -3.25
N GLY A 287 -7.82 14.79 -3.17
CA GLY A 287 -7.10 15.76 -4.00
C GLY A 287 -5.59 15.73 -3.73
N ALA A 288 -5.17 15.69 -2.46
CA ALA A 288 -3.77 15.59 -2.09
C ALA A 288 -3.14 14.27 -2.59
N LEU A 289 -3.83 13.14 -2.39
CA LEU A 289 -3.37 11.83 -2.89
C LEU A 289 -3.34 11.80 -4.42
N PHE A 290 -4.24 12.51 -5.11
CA PHE A 290 -4.27 12.62 -6.57
C PHE A 290 -3.06 13.42 -7.09
N LEU A 291 -2.72 14.54 -6.44
CA LEU A 291 -1.49 15.29 -6.74
C LEU A 291 -0.22 14.53 -6.37
N TRP A 292 -0.30 13.63 -5.39
CA TRP A 292 0.81 12.76 -4.98
C TRP A 292 1.05 11.63 -5.98
N TYR A 293 -0.02 10.93 -6.36
CA TYR A 293 0.00 9.94 -7.42
C TYR A 293 -1.43 9.66 -7.93
N SER A 294 -1.72 10.06 -9.16
CA SER A 294 -3.04 9.98 -9.77
C SER A 294 -3.36 8.61 -10.38
N GLY A 295 -2.36 7.78 -10.71
CA GLY A 295 -2.55 6.56 -11.50
C GLY A 295 -3.56 5.58 -10.91
N TRP A 296 -3.61 5.43 -9.58
CA TRP A 296 -4.56 4.52 -8.92
C TRP A 296 -6.02 4.96 -9.01
N TYR A 297 -6.28 6.25 -9.19
CA TYR A 297 -7.64 6.75 -9.38
C TYR A 297 -8.23 6.25 -10.70
N ILE A 298 -7.43 6.26 -11.76
CA ILE A 298 -7.85 5.82 -13.10
C ILE A 298 -8.28 4.35 -13.04
N TRP A 299 -7.48 3.49 -12.41
CA TRP A 299 -7.76 2.05 -12.31
C TRP A 299 -8.89 1.71 -11.34
N ALA A 300 -9.10 2.53 -10.30
CA ALA A 300 -10.19 2.34 -9.35
C ALA A 300 -11.53 2.94 -9.83
N ALA A 301 -11.50 3.94 -10.72
CA ALA A 301 -12.64 4.78 -11.07
C ALA A 301 -13.86 4.00 -11.60
N PRO A 302 -13.74 3.08 -12.58
CA PRO A 302 -14.91 2.37 -13.11
C PRO A 302 -15.69 1.64 -12.02
N GLY A 303 -14.96 0.93 -11.15
CA GLY A 303 -15.55 0.21 -10.03
C GLY A 303 -16.07 1.12 -8.92
N ALA A 304 -15.35 2.21 -8.62
CA ALA A 304 -15.76 3.18 -7.60
C ALA A 304 -17.04 3.93 -7.99
N VAL A 305 -17.19 4.33 -9.25
CA VAL A 305 -18.39 4.98 -9.78
C VAL A 305 -19.58 4.03 -9.72
N MET A 306 -19.43 2.81 -10.21
CA MET A 306 -20.49 1.80 -10.13
C MET A 306 -20.90 1.53 -8.68
N ALA A 307 -19.93 1.36 -7.78
CA ALA A 307 -20.21 1.20 -6.36
C ALA A 307 -20.95 2.42 -5.78
N ALA A 308 -20.56 3.64 -6.15
CA ALA A 308 -21.23 4.86 -5.70
C ALA A 308 -22.70 4.87 -6.12
N LEU A 309 -23.00 4.58 -7.38
CA LEU A 309 -24.37 4.48 -7.89
C LEU A 309 -25.19 3.43 -7.14
N PHE A 310 -24.64 2.25 -6.88
CA PHE A 310 -25.33 1.19 -6.13
C PHE A 310 -25.55 1.52 -4.64
N PHE A 311 -24.59 2.21 -4.02
CA PHE A 311 -24.67 2.54 -2.59
C PHE A 311 -25.45 3.82 -2.31
N PHE A 312 -25.71 4.63 -3.32
CA PHE A 312 -26.47 5.86 -3.17
C PHE A 312 -27.88 5.53 -2.67
N PRO A 313 -28.40 6.25 -1.65
CA PRO A 313 -29.63 5.87 -0.97
C PRO A 313 -30.89 6.28 -1.74
N TRP A 314 -31.01 5.87 -3.01
CA TRP A 314 -32.12 6.21 -3.92
C TRP A 314 -33.50 5.95 -3.32
N ARG A 315 -33.65 4.84 -2.58
CA ARG A 315 -34.93 4.38 -2.01
C ARG A 315 -35.24 4.90 -0.60
N GLN A 316 -34.38 5.72 0.02
CA GLN A 316 -34.55 6.19 1.41
C GLN A 316 -35.20 7.58 1.53
N GLY A 317 -35.92 8.00 0.49
CA GLY A 317 -36.60 9.29 0.41
C GLY A 317 -35.73 10.46 -0.08
N ALA A 318 -36.37 11.47 -0.65
CA ALA A 318 -35.72 12.60 -1.29
C ALA A 318 -34.79 13.39 -0.34
N ALA A 319 -35.15 13.54 0.94
CA ALA A 319 -34.31 14.24 1.92
C ALA A 319 -32.97 13.53 2.16
N THR A 320 -32.98 12.19 2.26
CA THR A 320 -31.77 11.37 2.42
C THR A 320 -30.92 11.42 1.15
N ALA A 321 -31.54 11.32 -0.02
CA ALA A 321 -30.87 11.44 -1.32
C ALA A 321 -30.20 12.81 -1.48
N LYS A 322 -30.89 13.92 -1.16
CA LYS A 322 -30.33 15.29 -1.18
C LYS A 322 -29.11 15.41 -0.27
N ARG A 323 -29.16 14.85 0.94
CA ARG A 323 -28.01 14.84 1.87
C ARG A 323 -26.84 14.02 1.36
N ALA A 324 -27.10 12.86 0.76
CA ALA A 324 -26.06 12.05 0.13
C ALA A 324 -25.45 12.76 -1.08
N GLY A 325 -26.28 13.39 -1.91
CA GLY A 325 -25.86 14.22 -3.04
C GLY A 325 -24.98 15.38 -2.60
N LEU A 326 -25.37 16.12 -1.54
CA LEU A 326 -24.55 17.19 -0.97
C LEU A 326 -23.19 16.68 -0.48
N TYR A 327 -23.16 15.54 0.21
CA TYR A 327 -21.91 14.94 0.67
C TYR A 327 -20.98 14.55 -0.49
N VAL A 328 -21.53 13.94 -1.55
CA VAL A 328 -20.78 13.60 -2.76
C VAL A 328 -20.28 14.86 -3.47
N ALA A 329 -21.15 15.84 -3.68
CA ALA A 329 -20.83 17.10 -4.34
C ALA A 329 -19.69 17.84 -3.62
N VAL A 330 -19.74 17.95 -2.29
CA VAL A 330 -18.68 18.62 -1.51
C VAL A 330 -17.37 17.83 -1.53
N THR A 331 -17.44 16.50 -1.52
CA THR A 331 -16.24 15.66 -1.67
C THR A 331 -15.59 15.89 -3.03
N LEU A 332 -16.37 15.84 -4.11
CA LEU A 332 -15.88 16.06 -5.48
C LEU A 332 -15.36 17.48 -5.67
N ALA A 333 -16.11 18.50 -5.24
CA ALA A 333 -15.69 19.90 -5.33
C ALA A 333 -14.36 20.13 -4.61
N SER A 334 -14.20 19.62 -3.39
CA SER A 334 -12.94 19.79 -2.64
C SER A 334 -11.78 18.99 -3.28
N THR A 335 -12.07 17.82 -3.86
CA THR A 335 -11.08 17.03 -4.61
C THR A 335 -10.62 17.78 -5.85
N VAL A 336 -11.55 18.34 -6.61
CA VAL A 336 -11.27 19.11 -7.83
C VAL A 336 -10.52 20.39 -7.49
N VAL A 337 -10.92 21.15 -6.46
CA VAL A 337 -10.21 22.38 -6.08
C VAL A 337 -8.73 22.12 -5.78
N VAL A 338 -8.42 21.04 -5.07
CA VAL A 338 -7.02 20.67 -4.77
C VAL A 338 -6.34 20.04 -5.99
N GLY A 339 -7.00 19.13 -6.68
CA GLY A 339 -6.45 18.38 -7.82
C GLY A 339 -6.45 19.12 -9.16
N ALA A 340 -7.07 20.30 -9.23
CA ALA A 340 -7.31 21.06 -10.46
C ALA A 340 -6.05 21.29 -11.29
N PRO A 341 -4.88 21.65 -10.71
CA PRO A 341 -3.67 21.88 -11.51
C PRO A 341 -3.29 20.66 -12.35
N LEU A 342 -3.32 19.47 -11.76
CA LEU A 342 -3.01 18.21 -12.45
C LEU A 342 -4.16 17.80 -13.38
N LEU A 343 -5.40 17.93 -12.95
CA LEU A 343 -6.56 17.57 -13.76
C LEU A 343 -6.61 18.39 -15.06
N TYR A 344 -6.31 19.69 -14.98
CA TYR A 344 -6.22 20.57 -16.13
C TYR A 344 -5.15 20.09 -17.13
N GLN A 345 -3.95 19.75 -16.65
CA GLN A 345 -2.88 19.23 -17.50
C GLN A 345 -3.25 17.88 -18.12
N MET A 346 -3.89 16.99 -17.38
CA MET A 346 -4.35 15.70 -17.90
C MET A 346 -5.41 15.86 -19.00
N VAL A 347 -6.34 16.79 -18.84
CA VAL A 347 -7.35 17.08 -19.88
C VAL A 347 -6.70 17.71 -21.12
N ARG A 348 -5.73 18.60 -20.93
CA ARG A 348 -5.07 19.31 -22.02
C ARG A 348 -4.08 18.44 -22.79
N LEU A 349 -3.27 17.63 -22.10
CA LEU A 349 -2.09 16.94 -22.66
C LEU A 349 -2.21 15.41 -22.63
N GLY A 350 -3.28 14.85 -22.05
CA GLY A 350 -3.38 13.41 -21.81
C GLY A 350 -3.37 12.55 -23.08
N ALA A 351 -3.99 13.03 -24.17
CA ALA A 351 -4.01 12.32 -25.45
C ALA A 351 -2.63 12.29 -26.15
N GLU A 352 -1.78 13.26 -25.85
CA GLU A 352 -0.48 13.44 -26.50
C GLU A 352 0.65 12.66 -25.80
N ASN A 353 0.38 12.06 -24.64
CA ASN A 353 1.38 11.37 -23.81
C ASN A 353 1.00 9.91 -23.54
N PRO A 354 0.88 9.05 -24.59
CA PRO A 354 0.64 7.63 -24.38
C PRO A 354 1.86 6.96 -23.72
N ASP A 355 1.62 6.09 -22.74
CA ASP A 355 2.65 5.20 -22.22
C ASP A 355 2.97 4.13 -23.26
N ARG A 356 4.25 3.98 -23.63
CA ARG A 356 4.70 3.06 -24.69
C ARG A 356 5.73 2.06 -24.20
N TYR A 357 5.93 1.98 -22.88
CA TYR A 357 6.93 1.11 -22.28
C TYR A 357 6.36 -0.28 -22.02
N ALA A 358 6.80 -1.27 -22.80
CA ALA A 358 6.42 -2.67 -22.66
C ALA A 358 7.46 -3.41 -21.84
N PHE A 359 7.00 -4.34 -21.00
CA PHE A 359 7.86 -5.22 -20.21
C PHE A 359 7.21 -6.59 -20.09
N LEU A 360 7.89 -7.52 -19.41
CA LEU A 360 7.57 -8.96 -19.36
C LEU A 360 6.06 -9.28 -19.38
N ALA A 361 5.28 -8.67 -18.50
CA ALA A 361 3.89 -9.04 -18.32
C ALA A 361 2.91 -8.43 -19.34
N VAL A 362 3.38 -7.53 -20.21
CA VAL A 362 2.65 -7.03 -21.38
C VAL A 362 2.69 -8.05 -22.53
N TYR A 363 3.75 -8.86 -22.58
CA TYR A 363 3.92 -9.92 -23.58
C TYR A 363 3.19 -11.22 -23.23
N ALA A 364 2.71 -11.34 -21.98
CA ALA A 364 1.96 -12.49 -21.49
C ALA A 364 0.45 -12.26 -21.62
N ASP A 365 -0.32 -13.35 -21.54
CA ASP A 365 -1.78 -13.27 -21.57
C ASP A 365 -2.30 -12.38 -20.41
N PRO A 366 -3.16 -11.39 -20.68
CA PRO A 366 -3.65 -10.46 -19.67
C PRO A 366 -4.45 -11.14 -18.55
N THR A 367 -4.93 -12.37 -18.71
CA THR A 367 -5.60 -13.14 -17.64
C THR A 367 -4.65 -13.57 -16.52
N TYR A 368 -3.34 -13.63 -16.77
CA TYR A 368 -2.35 -13.95 -15.73
C TYR A 368 -2.07 -12.75 -14.81
N VAL A 369 -2.78 -12.73 -13.68
CA VAL A 369 -2.75 -11.64 -12.67
C VAL A 369 -2.36 -12.10 -11.26
N LEU A 370 -2.29 -13.41 -11.04
CA LEU A 370 -2.10 -14.04 -9.72
C LEU A 370 -0.67 -14.54 -9.48
N GLY A 371 0.25 -14.21 -10.39
CA GLY A 371 1.69 -14.39 -10.25
C GLY A 371 2.39 -13.07 -9.97
N TRP A 372 3.38 -13.08 -9.07
CA TRP A 372 4.20 -11.91 -8.81
C TRP A 372 5.37 -11.84 -9.79
N VAL A 373 5.38 -10.80 -10.63
CA VAL A 373 6.50 -10.45 -11.49
C VAL A 373 6.71 -8.94 -11.43
N SER A 374 7.97 -8.54 -11.35
CA SER A 374 8.35 -7.14 -11.43
C SER A 374 8.73 -6.76 -12.86
N ASP A 375 8.79 -5.45 -13.12
CA ASP A 375 9.46 -4.84 -14.27
C ASP A 375 10.90 -5.35 -14.48
N ARG A 376 11.62 -5.68 -13.40
CA ARG A 376 12.93 -6.36 -13.43
C ARG A 376 12.84 -7.74 -12.78
N SER A 377 12.70 -8.74 -13.63
CA SER A 377 12.39 -10.13 -13.28
C SER A 377 13.59 -11.08 -13.36
N GLY A 378 14.80 -10.54 -13.50
CA GLY A 378 16.00 -11.33 -13.78
C GLY A 378 15.83 -12.11 -15.08
N THR A 379 16.12 -13.39 -15.02
CA THR A 379 16.11 -14.31 -16.17
C THR A 379 14.71 -14.75 -16.63
N LEU A 380 13.62 -14.25 -16.04
CA LEU A 380 12.27 -14.60 -16.46
C LEU A 380 11.92 -13.94 -17.79
N THR A 381 11.35 -14.74 -18.69
CA THR A 381 10.88 -14.32 -20.02
C THR A 381 9.40 -14.68 -20.19
N TYR A 382 8.73 -14.11 -21.19
CA TYR A 382 7.30 -14.37 -21.40
C TYR A 382 7.00 -15.82 -21.82
N GLN A 383 8.04 -16.55 -22.25
CA GLN A 383 8.01 -17.99 -22.54
C GLN A 383 8.07 -18.84 -21.27
N THR A 384 8.68 -18.33 -20.20
CA THR A 384 8.94 -19.05 -18.95
C THR A 384 8.08 -18.56 -17.78
N TRP A 385 7.32 -17.49 -18.00
CA TRP A 385 6.35 -16.96 -17.05
C TRP A 385 4.95 -16.84 -17.68
N PRO A 386 3.89 -17.34 -17.03
CA PRO A 386 3.87 -18.02 -15.72
C PRO A 386 4.59 -19.38 -15.74
N ALA A 387 5.10 -19.81 -14.58
CA ALA A 387 5.87 -21.04 -14.48
C ALA A 387 5.02 -22.27 -14.81
N ALA A 388 5.55 -23.17 -15.66
CA ALA A 388 4.90 -24.43 -15.97
C ALA A 388 4.89 -25.37 -14.75
N GLY A 389 3.78 -26.09 -14.53
CA GLY A 389 3.68 -27.12 -13.48
C GLY A 389 2.71 -26.82 -12.32
N GLU A 390 2.09 -25.63 -12.29
CA GLU A 390 1.01 -25.32 -11.33
C GLU A 390 -0.39 -25.57 -11.94
N LEU A 391 -1.44 -25.64 -11.12
CA LEU A 391 -2.82 -25.90 -11.55
C LEU A 391 -3.30 -24.80 -12.52
N ALA A 392 -3.20 -25.05 -13.83
CA ALA A 392 -3.39 -24.06 -14.90
C ALA A 392 -2.50 -22.80 -14.73
N GLY A 393 -1.24 -22.99 -14.29
CA GLY A 393 -0.30 -21.89 -14.06
C GLY A 393 -0.64 -21.00 -12.86
N GLN A 394 -1.50 -21.47 -11.94
CA GLN A 394 -1.90 -20.76 -10.73
C GLN A 394 -1.25 -21.35 -9.48
N SER A 395 -0.56 -20.48 -8.74
CA SER A 395 0.13 -20.89 -7.52
C SER A 395 -0.80 -21.33 -6.40
N GLY A 396 -0.29 -22.13 -5.47
CA GLY A 396 -1.03 -22.47 -4.25
C GLY A 396 -1.51 -21.21 -3.49
N PHE A 397 -0.73 -20.12 -3.55
CA PHE A 397 -1.14 -18.81 -3.04
C PHE A 397 -2.37 -18.27 -3.76
N ALA A 398 -2.38 -18.32 -5.09
CA ALA A 398 -3.51 -17.89 -5.92
C ALA A 398 -4.79 -18.65 -5.56
N LEU A 399 -4.71 -19.99 -5.43
CA LEU A 399 -5.85 -20.84 -5.09
C LEU A 399 -6.41 -20.52 -3.69
N LEU A 400 -5.54 -20.34 -2.69
CA LEU A 400 -5.95 -19.96 -1.33
C LEU A 400 -6.63 -18.59 -1.29
N LEU A 401 -6.13 -17.64 -2.08
CA LEU A 401 -6.67 -16.31 -2.20
C LEU A 401 -8.03 -16.31 -2.90
N LEU A 402 -8.20 -17.10 -3.96
CA LEU A 402 -9.50 -17.31 -4.63
C LEU A 402 -10.52 -17.99 -3.70
N LEU A 403 -10.11 -19.00 -2.92
CA LEU A 403 -10.96 -19.61 -1.90
C LEU A 403 -11.44 -18.56 -0.88
N GLY A 404 -10.52 -17.72 -0.39
CA GLY A 404 -10.83 -16.60 0.49
C GLY A 404 -11.81 -15.61 -0.13
N VAL A 405 -11.63 -15.28 -1.42
CA VAL A 405 -12.55 -14.42 -2.18
C VAL A 405 -13.94 -15.06 -2.27
N GLY A 406 -14.03 -16.36 -2.53
CA GLY A 406 -15.28 -17.13 -2.51
C GLY A 406 -16.03 -16.98 -1.18
N PHE A 407 -15.33 -17.13 -0.04
CA PHE A 407 -15.91 -16.84 1.27
C PHE A 407 -16.30 -15.36 1.44
N GLY A 408 -15.48 -14.44 0.92
CA GLY A 408 -15.71 -13.00 0.94
C GLY A 408 -17.03 -12.62 0.25
N LEU A 409 -17.26 -13.13 -0.95
CA LEU A 409 -18.48 -12.89 -1.70
C LEU A 409 -19.66 -13.66 -1.07
N GLY A 410 -19.53 -14.97 -0.84
CA GLY A 410 -20.63 -15.79 -0.31
C GLY A 410 -21.11 -15.36 1.08
N LEU A 411 -20.20 -14.96 1.97
CA LEU A 411 -20.52 -14.63 3.36
C LEU A 411 -20.50 -13.12 3.66
N GLY A 412 -19.83 -12.33 2.84
CA GLY A 412 -19.49 -10.94 3.15
C GLY A 412 -20.25 -9.88 2.35
N LEU A 413 -21.12 -10.25 1.40
CA LEU A 413 -21.83 -9.28 0.53
C LEU A 413 -22.66 -8.21 1.27
N ARG A 414 -22.97 -8.34 2.55
CA ARG A 414 -23.62 -7.26 3.34
C ARG A 414 -22.65 -6.17 3.79
N ASN A 415 -21.35 -6.45 3.77
CA ASN A 415 -20.29 -5.52 4.14
C ASN A 415 -20.01 -4.55 3.00
N VAL A 416 -19.96 -3.25 3.31
CA VAL A 416 -19.67 -2.19 2.32
C VAL A 416 -18.33 -2.44 1.65
N MET A 417 -17.29 -2.76 2.43
CA MET A 417 -15.94 -2.92 1.91
C MET A 417 -15.81 -4.12 0.98
N VAL A 418 -16.56 -5.20 1.21
CA VAL A 418 -16.58 -6.36 0.29
C VAL A 418 -17.09 -5.93 -1.07
N ARG A 419 -18.22 -5.20 -1.13
CA ARG A 419 -18.75 -4.71 -2.42
C ARG A 419 -17.84 -3.66 -3.04
N THR A 420 -17.24 -2.77 -2.25
CA THR A 420 -16.27 -1.79 -2.76
C THR A 420 -15.07 -2.48 -3.41
N ALA A 421 -14.45 -3.43 -2.71
CA ALA A 421 -13.32 -4.18 -3.25
C ALA A 421 -13.70 -5.00 -4.47
N ALA A 422 -14.88 -5.66 -4.47
CA ALA A 422 -15.37 -6.43 -5.60
C ALA A 422 -15.70 -5.54 -6.82
N ALA A 423 -16.27 -4.35 -6.61
CA ALA A 423 -16.56 -3.42 -7.68
C ALA A 423 -15.28 -2.83 -8.28
N VAL A 424 -14.32 -2.43 -7.45
CA VAL A 424 -13.00 -1.95 -7.92
C VAL A 424 -12.25 -3.07 -8.64
N LEU A 425 -12.27 -4.29 -8.12
CA LEU A 425 -11.73 -5.47 -8.80
C LEU A 425 -12.35 -5.63 -10.19
N ALA A 426 -13.68 -5.68 -10.30
CA ALA A 426 -14.37 -5.86 -11.56
C ALA A 426 -14.09 -4.72 -12.54
N GLY A 427 -14.05 -3.47 -12.05
CA GLY A 427 -13.71 -2.30 -12.85
C GLY A 427 -12.28 -2.35 -13.39
N ALA A 428 -11.30 -2.64 -12.53
CA ALA A 428 -9.89 -2.78 -12.92
C ALA A 428 -9.68 -3.98 -13.86
N TRP A 429 -10.41 -5.07 -13.64
CA TRP A 429 -10.42 -6.26 -14.50
C TRP A 429 -10.91 -5.91 -15.90
N LEU A 430 -12.11 -5.31 -16.03
CA LEU A 430 -12.66 -4.90 -17.31
C LEU A 430 -11.77 -3.89 -18.04
N ALA A 431 -11.26 -2.88 -17.31
CA ALA A 431 -10.33 -1.89 -17.87
C ALA A 431 -9.08 -2.58 -18.43
N ARG A 432 -8.53 -3.57 -17.71
CA ARG A 432 -7.37 -4.33 -18.16
C ARG A 432 -7.61 -5.03 -19.50
N PHE A 433 -8.71 -5.76 -19.68
CA PHE A 433 -9.00 -6.39 -20.98
C PHE A 433 -9.31 -5.37 -22.07
N TRP A 434 -10.01 -4.29 -21.71
CA TRP A 434 -10.34 -3.21 -22.62
C TRP A 434 -9.08 -2.54 -23.20
N PHE A 435 -8.06 -2.27 -22.39
CA PHE A 435 -6.81 -1.72 -22.88
C PHE A 435 -5.94 -2.78 -23.56
N ALA A 436 -5.92 -4.01 -23.05
CA ALA A 436 -5.09 -5.09 -23.61
C ALA A 436 -5.48 -5.41 -25.05
N GLY A 437 -6.79 -5.47 -25.31
CA GLY A 437 -7.33 -5.71 -26.64
C GLY A 437 -7.05 -4.61 -27.67
N ARG A 438 -6.52 -3.44 -27.28
CA ARG A 438 -6.17 -2.34 -28.19
C ARG A 438 -4.69 -1.96 -28.22
N MET A 439 -3.83 -2.56 -27.39
CA MET A 439 -2.42 -2.12 -27.26
C MET A 439 -1.68 -2.08 -28.60
N ALA A 440 -1.88 -3.09 -29.46
CA ALA A 440 -1.24 -3.16 -30.77
C ALA A 440 -1.75 -2.08 -31.75
N HIS A 441 -3.05 -1.75 -31.69
CA HIS A 441 -3.67 -0.74 -32.54
C HIS A 441 -3.30 0.69 -32.08
N ASP A 442 -3.47 0.95 -30.78
CA ASP A 442 -3.30 2.30 -30.21
C ASP A 442 -1.83 2.65 -29.93
N LYS A 443 -0.92 1.67 -30.05
CA LYS A 443 0.50 1.76 -29.63
C LYS A 443 0.67 2.30 -28.21
N ALA A 444 -0.32 2.05 -27.36
CA ALA A 444 -0.41 2.57 -26.01
C ALA A 444 -0.48 1.41 -25.02
N ILE A 445 0.60 1.24 -24.28
CA ILE A 445 0.79 0.20 -23.28
C ILE A 445 0.28 0.79 -21.96
N GLN A 446 -1.03 1.03 -21.93
CA GLN A 446 -1.72 1.53 -20.73
C GLN A 446 -1.91 0.42 -19.68
N LEU A 447 -1.63 -0.84 -20.04
CA LEU A 447 -1.36 -1.90 -19.10
C LEU A 447 0.09 -1.76 -18.69
N TYR A 448 0.42 -1.46 -17.43
CA TYR A 448 0.92 -2.43 -16.44
C TYR A 448 1.88 -1.63 -15.50
N PRO A 449 2.34 -2.06 -14.30
CA PRO A 449 1.88 -3.11 -13.35
C PRO A 449 0.68 -2.71 -12.51
N ARG A 450 0.08 -1.55 -12.84
CA ARG A 450 -0.94 -0.91 -12.03
C ARG A 450 -2.22 -1.75 -11.93
N THR A 451 -2.75 -2.29 -13.04
CA THR A 451 -3.97 -3.14 -12.96
C THR A 451 -3.73 -4.44 -12.19
N THR A 452 -2.56 -5.08 -12.33
CA THR A 452 -2.22 -6.30 -11.57
C THR A 452 -2.19 -6.04 -10.07
N TRP A 453 -1.51 -4.97 -9.63
CA TRP A 453 -1.40 -4.67 -8.20
C TRP A 453 -2.72 -4.31 -7.56
N ILE A 454 -3.57 -3.51 -8.22
CA ILE A 454 -4.88 -3.17 -7.66
C ILE A 454 -5.81 -4.39 -7.62
N ILE A 455 -5.78 -5.25 -8.65
CA ILE A 455 -6.53 -6.51 -8.67
C ILE A 455 -6.09 -7.41 -7.52
N MET A 456 -4.78 -7.68 -7.40
CA MET A 456 -4.24 -8.52 -6.34
C MET A 456 -4.55 -7.95 -4.95
N TYR A 457 -4.45 -6.63 -4.77
CA TYR A 457 -4.80 -5.98 -3.51
C TYR A 457 -6.29 -6.15 -3.17
N CYS A 458 -7.18 -5.96 -4.15
CA CYS A 458 -8.61 -6.21 -3.98
C CYS A 458 -8.91 -7.66 -3.60
N LEU A 459 -8.23 -8.64 -4.22
CA LEU A 459 -8.40 -10.04 -3.87
C LEU A 459 -7.91 -10.35 -2.45
N MET A 460 -6.75 -9.81 -2.03
CA MET A 460 -6.26 -9.93 -0.65
C MET A 460 -7.26 -9.36 0.36
N ILE A 461 -7.83 -8.18 0.06
CA ILE A 461 -8.89 -7.57 0.90
C ILE A 461 -10.09 -8.51 1.00
N LEU A 462 -10.59 -9.01 -0.12
CA LEU A 462 -11.74 -9.92 -0.16
C LEU A 462 -11.48 -11.22 0.60
N ALA A 463 -10.28 -11.80 0.46
CA ALA A 463 -9.87 -12.99 1.18
C ALA A 463 -9.87 -12.77 2.70
N VAL A 464 -9.25 -11.70 3.18
CA VAL A 464 -9.23 -11.38 4.63
C VAL A 464 -10.64 -11.08 5.15
N LEU A 465 -11.46 -10.34 4.40
CA LEU A 465 -12.85 -10.08 4.78
C LEU A 465 -13.72 -11.35 4.73
N GLY A 466 -13.41 -12.30 3.85
CA GLY A 466 -14.01 -13.62 3.78
C GLY A 466 -13.71 -14.46 5.00
N VAL A 467 -12.44 -14.56 5.39
CA VAL A 467 -12.02 -15.21 6.64
C VAL A 467 -12.69 -14.53 7.84
N MET A 468 -12.73 -13.19 7.87
CA MET A 468 -13.43 -12.46 8.92
C MET A 468 -14.93 -12.80 8.98
N ALA A 469 -15.59 -12.91 7.83
CA ALA A 469 -17.00 -13.27 7.76
C ALA A 469 -17.23 -14.73 8.21
N ALA A 470 -16.36 -15.65 7.79
CA ALA A 470 -16.38 -17.05 8.20
C ALA A 470 -16.21 -17.20 9.72
N VAL A 471 -15.23 -16.53 10.32
CA VAL A 471 -15.02 -16.54 11.78
C VAL A 471 -16.24 -15.98 12.54
N ASN A 472 -16.81 -14.86 12.07
CA ASN A 472 -17.97 -14.24 12.72
C ASN A 472 -19.24 -15.11 12.60
N ARG A 473 -19.47 -15.77 11.46
CA ARG A 473 -20.62 -16.65 11.27
C ARG A 473 -20.44 -17.99 11.96
N GLY A 474 -19.25 -18.59 11.84
CA GLY A 474 -18.89 -19.87 12.46
C GLY A 474 -18.99 -19.81 13.98
N SER A 475 -18.45 -18.76 14.60
CA SER A 475 -18.62 -18.56 16.06
C SER A 475 -20.10 -18.44 16.48
N GLY A 476 -20.93 -17.74 15.70
CA GLY A 476 -22.37 -17.64 15.97
C GLY A 476 -23.17 -18.92 15.66
N TRP A 477 -22.67 -19.80 14.78
CA TRP A 477 -23.26 -21.12 14.55
C TRP A 477 -22.90 -22.07 15.68
N ILE A 478 -21.62 -22.16 16.06
CA ILE A 478 -21.13 -22.95 17.20
C ILE A 478 -21.85 -22.53 18.49
N GLU A 479 -21.98 -21.22 18.74
CA GLU A 479 -22.72 -20.72 19.90
C GLU A 479 -24.22 -21.08 19.87
N ARG A 480 -24.82 -21.38 18.72
CA ARG A 480 -26.23 -21.78 18.62
C ARG A 480 -26.42 -23.29 18.71
N THR A 481 -25.53 -24.06 18.09
CA THR A 481 -25.64 -25.53 18.02
C THR A 481 -25.20 -26.22 19.30
N LEU A 482 -24.18 -25.71 19.97
CA LEU A 482 -23.68 -26.26 21.23
C LEU A 482 -24.37 -25.68 22.47
N ARG A 483 -25.43 -24.89 22.30
CA ARG A 483 -26.25 -24.42 23.42
C ARG A 483 -27.13 -25.57 23.90
N PRO A 484 -27.08 -25.95 25.19
CA PRO A 484 -28.03 -26.90 25.74
C PRO A 484 -29.46 -26.37 25.62
N ALA A 485 -30.35 -27.17 25.06
CA ALA A 485 -31.79 -26.90 24.99
C ALA A 485 -32.38 -26.99 26.40
N GLY A 486 -32.31 -25.91 27.17
CA GLY A 486 -32.78 -25.88 28.56
C GLY A 486 -32.35 -24.66 29.37
N ALA A 487 -31.34 -23.90 28.92
CA ALA A 487 -30.93 -22.64 29.56
C ALA A 487 -31.87 -21.48 29.17
N ALA A 488 -33.16 -21.61 29.47
CA ALA A 488 -34.11 -20.52 29.41
C ALA A 488 -34.15 -19.81 30.76
N SER A 489 -34.11 -18.47 30.73
CA SER A 489 -34.61 -17.58 31.79
C SER A 489 -33.76 -17.47 33.08
N GLY A 490 -32.76 -16.58 33.09
CA GLY A 490 -32.42 -15.83 34.32
C GLY A 490 -30.98 -15.88 34.83
N ALA A 491 -30.18 -16.92 34.54
CA ALA A 491 -28.78 -16.98 35.00
C ALA A 491 -27.82 -16.33 33.99
N VAL A 492 -26.83 -15.57 34.50
CA VAL A 492 -25.83 -14.81 33.71
C VAL A 492 -25.27 -15.64 32.55
N VAL A 493 -25.65 -15.26 31.33
CA VAL A 493 -25.39 -15.94 30.05
C VAL A 493 -23.90 -16.31 29.87
N ALA A 494 -23.55 -17.56 30.14
CA ALA A 494 -22.22 -18.10 29.87
C ALA A 494 -22.08 -18.44 28.37
N ARG A 495 -21.03 -17.94 27.71
CA ARG A 495 -20.72 -18.32 26.32
C ARG A 495 -20.12 -19.72 26.28
N VAL A 496 -20.51 -20.51 25.27
CA VAL A 496 -19.94 -21.85 25.00
C VAL A 496 -18.42 -21.80 24.83
N VAL A 497 -17.90 -20.82 24.07
CA VAL A 497 -16.46 -20.63 23.93
C VAL A 497 -15.95 -19.63 24.98
N PRO A 498 -15.03 -20.03 25.88
CA PRO A 498 -14.50 -19.14 26.89
C PRO A 498 -13.80 -17.94 26.26
N ARG A 499 -14.08 -16.73 26.77
CA ARG A 499 -13.43 -15.49 26.31
C ARG A 499 -11.90 -15.53 26.44
N ARG A 500 -11.36 -16.42 27.28
CA ARG A 500 -9.91 -16.65 27.41
C ARG A 500 -9.33 -17.31 26.16
N VAL A 501 -9.98 -18.37 25.65
CA VAL A 501 -9.56 -19.08 24.44
C VAL A 501 -9.55 -18.14 23.23
N VAL A 502 -10.59 -17.32 23.05
CA VAL A 502 -10.65 -16.34 21.96
C VAL A 502 -9.51 -15.31 22.03
N ARG A 503 -9.12 -14.90 23.25
CA ARG A 503 -8.00 -13.97 23.46
C ARG A 503 -6.66 -14.62 23.13
N GLN A 504 -6.45 -15.87 23.56
CA GLN A 504 -5.24 -16.63 23.30
C GLN A 504 -5.09 -16.92 21.80
N LEU A 505 -6.16 -17.35 21.13
CA LEU A 505 -6.15 -17.56 19.69
C LEU A 505 -5.87 -16.27 18.93
N ALA A 506 -6.50 -15.15 19.31
CA ALA A 506 -6.20 -13.87 18.68
C ALA A 506 -4.75 -13.42 18.90
N ALA A 507 -4.15 -13.70 20.07
CA ALA A 507 -2.75 -13.41 20.34
C ALA A 507 -1.82 -14.31 19.51
N GLY A 508 -2.12 -15.61 19.42
CA GLY A 508 -1.39 -16.55 18.56
C GLY A 508 -1.42 -16.14 17.09
N MET A 509 -2.58 -15.74 16.57
CA MET A 509 -2.69 -15.25 15.18
C MET A 509 -1.89 -13.97 14.94
N VAL A 510 -1.78 -13.07 15.92
CA VAL A 510 -0.90 -11.90 15.81
C VAL A 510 0.58 -12.31 15.74
N CYS A 511 0.98 -13.34 16.49
CA CYS A 511 2.34 -13.88 16.41
C CYS A 511 2.64 -14.48 15.03
N VAL A 512 1.68 -15.21 14.43
CA VAL A 512 1.81 -15.74 13.06
C VAL A 512 1.98 -14.60 12.05
N VAL A 513 1.19 -13.52 12.16
CA VAL A 513 1.33 -12.35 11.29
C VAL A 513 2.69 -11.66 11.50
N ALA A 514 3.19 -11.61 12.73
CA ALA A 514 4.53 -11.07 13.01
C ALA A 514 5.64 -11.90 12.36
N LEU A 515 5.54 -13.24 12.42
CA LEU A 515 6.49 -14.14 11.77
C LEU A 515 6.47 -13.97 10.24
N PHE A 516 5.27 -13.91 9.66
CA PHE A 516 5.11 -13.58 8.24
C PHE A 516 5.76 -12.23 7.90
N ALA A 517 5.52 -11.20 8.72
CA ALA A 517 6.08 -9.86 8.51
C ALA A 517 7.61 -9.89 8.48
N THR A 518 8.25 -10.60 9.42
CA THR A 518 9.72 -10.70 9.48
C THR A 518 10.29 -11.43 8.27
N MET A 519 9.70 -12.56 7.88
CA MET A 519 10.15 -13.36 6.74
C MET A 519 9.93 -12.61 5.42
N GLY A 520 8.75 -12.04 5.23
CA GLY A 520 8.39 -11.29 4.03
C GLY A 520 9.20 -10.00 3.89
N ALA A 521 9.45 -9.28 4.99
CA ALA A 521 10.35 -8.12 4.96
C ALA A 521 11.78 -8.53 4.59
N SER A 522 12.29 -9.64 5.12
CA SER A 522 13.62 -10.16 4.75
C SER A 522 13.72 -10.47 3.25
N TRP A 523 12.69 -11.13 2.70
CA TRP A 523 12.61 -11.44 1.28
C TRP A 523 12.57 -10.16 0.44
N SER A 524 11.74 -9.19 0.83
CA SER A 524 11.62 -7.90 0.14
C SER A 524 12.96 -7.17 0.10
N VAL A 525 13.67 -7.07 1.22
CA VAL A 525 14.97 -6.39 1.30
C VAL A 525 16.04 -7.09 0.46
N ASN A 526 16.12 -8.41 0.50
CA ASN A 526 17.17 -9.15 -0.23
C ASN A 526 17.16 -8.87 -1.74
N ARG A 527 15.98 -8.55 -2.32
CA ARG A 527 15.85 -8.22 -3.74
C ARG A 527 16.54 -6.91 -4.12
N TYR A 528 16.65 -5.96 -3.19
CA TYR A 528 17.28 -4.66 -3.41
C TYR A 528 18.72 -4.58 -2.90
N MET A 529 19.29 -5.70 -2.44
CA MET A 529 20.71 -5.74 -2.09
C MET A 529 21.55 -5.57 -3.37
N PRO A 530 22.65 -4.78 -3.35
CA PRO A 530 23.41 -4.46 -4.55
C PRO A 530 23.79 -5.67 -5.41
N SER A 531 23.53 -5.58 -6.71
CA SER A 531 23.89 -6.59 -7.71
C SER A 531 24.28 -5.89 -9.01
N SER A 532 25.30 -6.40 -9.69
CA SER A 532 25.71 -5.89 -11.01
C SER A 532 24.80 -6.40 -12.14
N ASP A 533 23.93 -7.35 -11.86
CA ASP A 533 22.95 -7.88 -12.82
C ASP A 533 21.86 -6.83 -13.10
N VAL A 534 21.84 -6.33 -14.34
CA VAL A 534 20.92 -5.29 -14.84
C VAL A 534 19.46 -5.71 -14.84
N ASP A 535 19.18 -7.01 -14.93
CA ASP A 535 17.82 -7.54 -14.93
C ASP A 535 17.31 -7.80 -13.49
N SER A 536 18.19 -7.65 -12.49
CA SER A 536 17.84 -7.79 -11.08
C SER A 536 17.44 -6.46 -10.43
N MET A 537 16.64 -6.52 -9.36
CA MET A 537 16.31 -5.35 -8.54
C MET A 537 17.51 -4.80 -7.76
N GLY A 538 18.57 -5.59 -7.59
CA GLY A 538 19.77 -5.18 -6.88
C GLY A 538 20.57 -4.12 -7.63
N ILE A 539 20.35 -3.97 -8.95
CA ILE A 539 21.02 -2.95 -9.77
C ILE A 539 20.74 -1.54 -9.27
N ASP A 540 19.59 -1.30 -8.64
CA ASP A 540 19.23 0.03 -8.15
C ASP A 540 20.12 0.48 -7.00
N ALA A 541 20.43 -0.43 -6.07
CA ALA A 541 21.38 -0.13 -5.02
C ALA A 541 22.81 -0.10 -5.56
N TYR A 542 23.16 -0.95 -6.53
CA TYR A 542 24.48 -0.94 -7.16
C TYR A 542 24.76 0.39 -7.87
N ARG A 543 23.80 0.92 -8.64
CA ARG A 543 23.88 2.23 -9.32
C ARG A 543 24.17 3.38 -8.35
N ALA A 544 23.60 3.33 -7.15
CA ALA A 544 23.85 4.35 -6.13
C ALA A 544 25.32 4.36 -5.65
N HIS A 545 26.04 3.23 -5.75
CA HIS A 545 27.45 3.11 -5.32
C HIS A 545 28.47 3.50 -6.39
N VAL A 546 28.04 3.76 -7.63
CA VAL A 546 28.94 4.11 -8.75
C VAL A 546 28.88 5.59 -9.13
N ILE A 547 28.28 6.43 -8.29
CA ILE A 547 28.14 7.87 -8.51
C ILE A 547 29.00 8.62 -7.48
N LYS A 548 29.75 9.62 -7.93
CA LYS A 548 30.59 10.46 -7.08
C LYS A 548 29.79 11.14 -5.98
N GLN A 549 30.44 11.36 -4.84
CA GLN A 549 29.96 12.16 -3.74
C GLN A 549 30.20 13.66 -4.02
N ARG A 550 29.74 14.54 -3.13
CA ARG A 550 29.93 16.00 -3.25
C ARG A 550 31.38 16.43 -3.34
N ASP A 551 32.27 15.70 -2.68
CA ASP A 551 33.71 15.95 -2.66
C ASP A 551 34.42 15.40 -3.92
N GLY A 552 33.66 14.86 -4.88
CA GLY A 552 34.19 14.24 -6.09
C GLY A 552 34.74 12.83 -5.89
N SER A 553 34.77 12.32 -4.65
CA SER A 553 35.24 10.96 -4.35
C SER A 553 34.18 9.90 -4.67
N CYS A 554 34.63 8.68 -4.94
CA CYS A 554 33.73 7.53 -4.99
C CYS A 554 33.17 7.18 -3.60
N PRO A 555 31.94 6.66 -3.51
CA PRO A 555 31.39 6.08 -2.28
C PRO A 555 32.34 5.07 -1.65
N ARG A 556 32.35 4.97 -0.32
CA ARG A 556 33.27 4.10 0.44
C ARG A 556 33.31 2.65 -0.05
N PHE A 557 32.17 2.13 -0.47
CA PHE A 557 32.02 0.75 -0.93
C PHE A 557 31.85 0.67 -2.45
N SER A 558 32.29 1.67 -3.21
CA SER A 558 32.14 1.64 -4.67
C SER A 558 32.80 0.39 -5.26
N PRO A 559 32.12 -0.33 -6.16
CA PRO A 559 32.69 -1.47 -6.87
C PRO A 559 33.62 -1.04 -8.01
N VAL A 560 33.68 0.24 -8.35
CA VAL A 560 34.47 0.79 -9.45
C VAL A 560 35.47 1.85 -8.94
N LYS A 561 36.56 2.06 -9.67
CA LYS A 561 37.55 3.09 -9.35
C LYS A 561 37.10 4.48 -9.83
N ASP A 562 36.47 4.53 -11.00
CA ASP A 562 36.01 5.76 -11.64
C ASP A 562 34.47 5.85 -11.58
N CYS A 563 33.97 6.64 -10.65
CA CYS A 563 32.53 6.87 -10.50
C CYS A 563 32.01 7.91 -11.49
N LYS A 564 30.73 7.80 -11.84
CA LYS A 564 30.01 8.79 -12.66
C LYS A 564 29.85 10.11 -11.92
N ASP A 565 29.85 11.22 -12.65
CA ASP A 565 29.56 12.53 -12.09
C ASP A 565 28.08 12.67 -11.68
N ILE A 566 27.80 13.66 -10.84
CA ILE A 566 26.43 13.97 -10.41
C ILE A 566 25.74 14.76 -11.53
N GLU A 567 24.71 14.17 -12.13
CA GLU A 567 23.82 14.80 -13.10
C GLU A 567 23.01 15.92 -12.44
N LYS A 568 22.89 17.05 -13.15
CA LYS A 568 22.21 18.27 -12.68
C LYS A 568 21.22 18.79 -13.73
N ASP A 569 20.73 17.86 -14.54
CA ASP A 569 19.88 18.18 -15.67
C ASP A 569 18.49 18.58 -15.17
N ASP A 570 17.86 19.43 -15.97
CA ASP A 570 16.45 19.76 -15.83
C ASP A 570 15.62 18.79 -16.63
N TRP A 571 14.43 18.47 -16.11
CA TRP A 571 13.56 17.56 -16.79
C TRP A 571 13.09 18.16 -18.11
N LYS A 572 13.38 17.41 -19.18
CA LYS A 572 12.87 17.70 -20.53
C LYS A 572 11.99 16.54 -20.96
N PRO A 573 10.78 16.80 -21.49
CA PRO A 573 9.99 15.75 -22.08
C PRO A 573 10.81 15.10 -23.20
N GLY A 574 10.97 13.77 -23.14
CA GLY A 574 11.60 13.03 -24.22
C GLY A 574 10.79 13.18 -25.51
N GLU A 575 11.46 13.03 -26.65
CA GLU A 575 10.77 12.97 -27.94
C GLU A 575 9.71 11.86 -27.91
N ILE A 576 8.49 12.17 -28.36
CA ILE A 576 7.42 11.19 -28.46
C ILE A 576 7.85 10.15 -29.48
N GLN A 577 8.21 8.97 -28.99
CA GLN A 577 8.56 7.84 -29.85
C GLN A 577 7.28 7.32 -30.51
N ASP A 578 7.31 7.11 -31.82
CA ASP A 578 6.17 6.59 -32.58
C ASP A 578 6.01 5.06 -32.48
N TYR A 579 6.80 4.43 -31.62
CA TYR A 579 6.91 3.00 -31.43
C TYR A 579 6.78 2.55 -29.97
N ILE A 580 6.56 1.24 -29.80
CA ILE A 580 6.53 0.58 -28.50
C ILE A 580 7.96 0.23 -28.07
N TRP A 581 8.39 0.70 -26.91
CA TRP A 581 9.67 0.31 -26.33
C TRP A 581 9.54 -1.06 -25.67
N CYS A 582 10.12 -2.10 -26.27
CA CYS A 582 10.09 -3.45 -25.72
C CYS A 582 11.27 -3.72 -24.78
N ALA A 583 11.06 -3.52 -23.48
CA ALA A 583 12.09 -3.79 -22.48
C ALA A 583 12.29 -5.30 -22.25
N GLY A 584 13.55 -5.69 -22.05
CA GLY A 584 13.94 -7.08 -21.80
C GLY A 584 13.90 -7.99 -23.04
N ILE A 585 13.70 -7.42 -24.23
CA ILE A 585 13.72 -8.15 -25.51
C ILE A 585 15.00 -7.80 -26.27
N VAL A 586 15.77 -8.83 -26.64
CA VAL A 586 16.99 -8.68 -27.44
C VAL A 586 16.67 -8.29 -28.88
N ALA A 587 17.58 -7.60 -29.56
CA ALA A 587 17.33 -6.99 -30.87
C ALA A 587 16.81 -8.00 -31.92
N ASP A 588 17.22 -9.26 -31.81
CA ASP A 588 16.85 -10.34 -32.73
C ASP A 588 15.36 -10.74 -32.61
N ASP A 589 14.78 -10.58 -31.42
CA ASP A 589 13.38 -10.96 -31.12
C ASP A 589 12.40 -9.78 -31.23
N TRP A 590 12.90 -8.55 -31.43
CA TRP A 590 12.05 -7.36 -31.58
C TRP A 590 11.04 -7.47 -32.75
N PRO A 591 11.39 -7.99 -33.94
CA PRO A 591 10.41 -8.11 -35.02
C PRO A 591 9.22 -9.01 -34.66
N SER A 592 9.45 -10.11 -33.94
CA SER A 592 8.39 -11.05 -33.58
C SER A 592 7.57 -10.60 -32.36
N VAL A 593 8.19 -9.90 -31.40
CA VAL A 593 7.52 -9.46 -30.16
C VAL A 593 6.89 -8.07 -30.30
N CYS A 594 7.58 -7.16 -30.99
CA CYS A 594 7.23 -5.74 -31.07
C CYS A 594 6.67 -5.36 -32.45
N GLY A 595 6.71 -6.29 -33.42
CA GLY A 595 6.24 -6.06 -34.78
C GLY A 595 7.14 -5.13 -35.60
N MET A 596 8.38 -4.87 -35.15
CA MET A 596 9.29 -3.93 -35.81
C MET A 596 10.76 -4.21 -35.53
N LYS A 597 11.65 -3.64 -36.33
CA LYS A 597 13.10 -3.74 -36.13
C LYS A 597 13.52 -3.01 -34.84
N ALA A 598 14.46 -3.61 -34.11
CA ALA A 598 15.00 -3.02 -32.90
C ALA A 598 15.70 -1.66 -33.16
N PRO A 599 15.52 -0.66 -32.28
CA PRO A 599 16.34 0.54 -32.26
C PRO A 599 17.82 0.18 -32.10
N LYS A 600 18.71 0.99 -32.67
CA LYS A 600 20.17 0.76 -32.64
C LYS A 600 20.77 0.59 -31.24
N ARG A 601 20.09 1.08 -30.21
CA ARG A 601 20.55 1.01 -28.81
C ARG A 601 20.24 -0.35 -28.15
N VAL A 602 19.43 -1.19 -28.77
CA VAL A 602 19.10 -2.52 -28.26
C VAL A 602 20.17 -3.50 -28.73
N ARG A 603 20.73 -4.28 -27.80
CA ARG A 603 21.78 -5.26 -28.09
C ARG A 603 21.20 -6.54 -28.71
N SER A 604 21.91 -7.10 -29.68
CA SER A 604 21.65 -8.44 -30.21
C SER A 604 22.16 -9.53 -29.26
N ARG A 605 21.74 -10.78 -29.44
CA ARG A 605 22.30 -11.91 -28.67
C ARG A 605 23.80 -12.05 -28.91
N ALA A 606 24.24 -11.83 -30.15
CA ALA A 606 25.66 -11.86 -30.50
C ALA A 606 26.47 -10.78 -29.78
N ASP A 607 25.93 -9.58 -29.58
CA ASP A 607 26.58 -8.53 -28.78
C ASP A 607 26.75 -8.98 -27.32
N ILE A 608 25.68 -9.52 -26.74
CA ILE A 608 25.67 -9.98 -25.35
C ILE A 608 26.65 -11.14 -25.15
N GLU A 609 26.69 -12.09 -26.07
CA GLU A 609 27.62 -13.23 -26.03
C GLU A 609 29.08 -12.80 -26.17
N ARG A 610 29.37 -11.83 -27.06
CA ARG A 610 30.70 -11.24 -27.19
C ARG A 610 31.15 -10.55 -25.92
N ASP A 611 30.30 -9.72 -25.31
CA ASP A 611 30.60 -9.04 -24.05
C ASP A 611 30.86 -10.06 -22.93
N ALA A 612 30.03 -11.10 -22.82
CA ALA A 612 30.18 -12.14 -21.82
C ALA A 612 31.48 -12.94 -21.99
N GLN A 613 31.89 -13.19 -23.24
CA GLN A 613 33.16 -13.84 -23.53
C GLN A 613 34.35 -12.92 -23.21
N ALA A 614 34.29 -11.64 -23.59
CA ALA A 614 35.31 -10.66 -23.26
C ALA A 614 35.48 -10.49 -21.74
N GLU A 615 34.40 -10.52 -20.97
CA GLU A 615 34.46 -10.48 -19.51
C GLU A 615 35.10 -11.75 -18.92
N LYS A 616 34.76 -12.94 -19.44
CA LYS A 616 35.41 -14.19 -19.04
C LYS A 616 36.91 -14.15 -19.33
N ASP A 617 37.29 -13.68 -20.50
CA ASP A 617 38.68 -13.59 -20.93
C ASP A 617 39.46 -12.58 -20.07
N ALA A 618 38.87 -11.41 -19.77
CA ALA A 618 39.44 -10.42 -18.87
C ALA A 618 39.62 -10.96 -17.44
N ARG A 619 38.64 -11.69 -16.91
CA ARG A 619 38.75 -12.36 -15.59
C ARG A 619 39.84 -13.42 -15.59
N LYS A 620 39.96 -14.20 -16.67
CA LYS A 620 41.00 -15.21 -16.82
C LYS A 620 42.38 -14.56 -16.87
N ALA A 621 42.55 -13.51 -17.66
CA ALA A 621 43.80 -12.75 -17.74
C ALA A 621 44.19 -12.12 -16.39
N ALA A 622 43.23 -11.56 -15.65
CA ALA A 622 43.47 -11.03 -14.30
C ALA A 622 43.92 -12.13 -13.32
N ALA A 623 43.27 -13.30 -13.34
CA ALA A 623 43.65 -14.43 -12.49
C ALA A 623 45.04 -14.99 -12.83
N GLU A 624 45.43 -14.98 -14.12
CA GLU A 624 46.77 -15.37 -14.56
C GLU A 624 47.83 -14.35 -14.14
N ALA A 625 47.53 -13.05 -14.24
CA ALA A 625 48.41 -11.97 -13.78
C ALA A 625 48.65 -12.03 -12.26
N ASP A 626 47.61 -12.29 -11.46
CA ASP A 626 47.72 -12.45 -10.01
C ASP A 626 48.56 -13.68 -9.63
N LYS A 627 48.39 -14.80 -10.34
CA LYS A 627 49.25 -15.99 -10.16
C LYS A 627 50.72 -15.73 -10.51
N ALA A 628 50.98 -14.90 -11.50
CA ALA A 628 52.34 -14.51 -11.88
C ALA A 628 52.97 -13.55 -10.84
N ALA A 629 52.16 -12.65 -10.26
CA ALA A 629 52.60 -11.72 -9.23
C ALA A 629 52.89 -12.40 -7.88
N GLY A 630 52.11 -13.42 -7.49
CA GLY A 630 52.33 -14.17 -6.24
C GLY A 630 53.50 -15.17 -6.25
N LYS A 631 54.22 -15.30 -7.36
CA LYS A 631 55.44 -16.11 -7.49
C LYS A 631 56.73 -15.29 -7.45
N LYS A 632 56.63 -13.97 -7.26
CA LYS A 632 57.75 -13.08 -6.92
C LYS A 632 57.69 -12.76 -5.44
#